data_AF-A0A938EWX1-F1
#
_entry.id   AF-A0A938EWX1-F1
#
_cell.length_a   1.000
_cell.length_b   1.000
_cell.length_c   1.000
_cell.angle_alpha   90.00
_cell.angle_beta   90.00
_cell.angle_gamma   90.00
#
_symmetry.space_group_name_H-M   'P 1'
#
loop_
_entity.id
_entity.type
_entity.pdbx_description
1 polymer ?
#
loop_
_entity_poly.entity_id
_entity_poly.type
_entity_poly.pdbx_seq_one_letter_code
_entity_poly.pdbx_strand_id
1 'polypeptide(L)'
;MIKHKVLSDYFDKWVKIIGKNHTLTCVDGFGGKGVYKDKNENIYFGSPILIAEILENNKHIIKKGAKLIIIEKEYENIENLKKVFIKNNLKINPIYL
;
A
#
# COMPACT_ATOMS: atom_id res chain seq x y z
N MET A 1 -12.76 8.51 -2.93
CA MET A 1 -12.01 9.47 -3.77
C MET A 1 -11.15 10.44 -2.95
N ILE A 2 -11.71 11.24 -2.03
CA ILE A 2 -10.92 12.23 -1.26
C ILE A 2 -9.94 11.56 -0.29
N LYS A 3 -10.37 10.55 0.49
CA LYS A 3 -9.52 9.82 1.45
C LYS A 3 -8.23 9.29 0.81
N HIS A 4 -8.34 8.61 -0.34
CA HIS A 4 -7.19 8.02 -1.01
C HIS A 4 -6.26 9.08 -1.60
N LYS A 5 -6.78 10.20 -2.10
CA LYS A 5 -5.96 11.32 -2.56
C LYS A 5 -5.15 11.94 -1.42
N VAL A 6 -5.80 12.20 -0.27
CA VAL A 6 -5.13 12.71 0.92
C VAL A 6 -4.06 11.75 1.41
N LEU A 7 -4.37 10.44 1.48
CA LEU A 7 -3.40 9.43 1.84
C LEU A 7 -2.20 9.46 0.89
N SER A 8 -2.42 9.39 -0.42
CA SER A 8 -1.32 9.35 -1.40
C SER A 8 -0.45 10.61 -1.35
N ASP A 9 -1.06 11.80 -1.29
CA ASP A 9 -0.33 13.06 -1.28
C ASP A 9 0.46 13.29 0.01
N TYR A 10 -0.07 12.84 1.15
CA TYR A 10 0.56 13.02 2.45
C TYR A 10 1.65 11.96 2.68
N PHE A 11 1.32 10.70 2.39
CA PHE A 11 2.22 9.57 2.58
C PHE A 11 3.45 9.67 1.68
N ASP A 12 3.30 10.06 0.40
CA ASP A 12 4.43 10.28 -0.51
C ASP A 12 5.44 11.30 0.04
N LYS A 13 4.96 12.43 0.58
CA LYS A 13 5.83 13.44 1.21
C LYS A 13 6.55 12.88 2.44
N TRP A 14 5.85 12.14 3.29
CA TRP A 14 6.44 11.53 4.48
C TRP A 14 7.52 10.50 4.13
N VAL A 15 7.26 9.65 3.14
CA VAL A 15 8.23 8.67 2.64
C VAL A 15 9.50 9.37 2.16
N LYS A 16 9.37 10.49 1.43
CA LYS A 16 10.51 11.27 0.94
C LYS A 16 11.33 11.91 2.06
N ILE A 17 10.67 12.46 3.07
CA ILE A 17 11.32 13.14 4.20
C ILE A 17 12.02 12.13 5.12
N ILE A 18 11.30 11.09 5.56
CA ILE A 18 11.78 10.17 6.59
C ILE A 18 12.63 9.05 5.99
N GLY A 19 12.22 8.51 4.84
CA GLY A 19 12.86 7.36 4.20
C GLY A 19 14.31 7.62 3.78
N LYS A 20 14.71 8.89 3.65
CA LYS A 20 16.10 9.27 3.35
C LYS A 20 17.08 8.81 4.44
N ASN A 21 16.66 8.88 5.70
CA ASN A 21 17.55 8.70 6.86
C ASN A 21 17.15 7.54 7.78
N HIS A 22 15.95 6.99 7.64
CA HIS A 22 15.39 5.97 8.53
C HIS A 22 14.80 4.79 7.74
N THR A 23 14.80 3.62 8.37
CA THR A 23 14.00 2.48 7.89
C THR A 23 12.53 2.80 8.12
N LEU A 24 11.69 2.50 7.13
CA LEU A 24 10.25 2.74 7.23
C LEU A 24 9.51 1.45 7.61
N THR A 25 8.65 1.53 8.61
CA THR A 25 7.65 0.49 8.88
C THR A 25 6.28 1.14 8.71
N CYS A 26 5.55 0.68 7.71
CA CYS A 26 4.24 1.19 7.36
C CYS A 26 3.20 0.15 7.76
N VAL A 27 2.23 0.55 8.58
CA VAL A 27 1.17 -0.34 9.07
C VAL A 27 -0.16 0.17 8.54
N ASP A 28 -0.82 -0.63 7.71
CA ASP A 28 -2.23 -0.43 7.36
C ASP A 28 -3.09 -1.26 8.30
N GLY A 29 -3.79 -0.60 9.22
CA GLY A 29 -4.56 -1.26 10.28
C GLY A 29 -5.86 -1.91 9.81
N PHE A 30 -6.31 -1.62 8.57
CA PHE A 30 -7.55 -2.16 8.02
C PHE A 30 -7.40 -2.34 6.51
N GLY A 31 -6.74 -3.44 6.11
CA GLY A 31 -6.36 -3.66 4.71
C GLY A 31 -7.53 -3.81 3.74
N GLY A 32 -8.62 -4.43 4.18
CA GLY A 32 -9.79 -4.71 3.37
C GLY A 32 -9.45 -5.52 2.11
N LYS A 33 -10.31 -5.39 1.08
CA LYS A 33 -10.16 -6.15 -0.17
C LYS A 33 -9.00 -5.70 -1.06
N GLY A 34 -8.37 -4.55 -0.80
CA GLY A 34 -7.31 -3.98 -1.62
C GLY A 34 -7.73 -3.39 -2.98
N VAL A 35 -8.83 -3.85 -3.57
CA VAL A 35 -9.37 -3.34 -4.84
C VAL A 35 -10.89 -3.28 -4.80
N TYR A 36 -11.45 -2.27 -5.47
CA TYR A 36 -12.88 -2.01 -5.54
C TYR A 36 -13.27 -1.70 -6.98
N LYS A 37 -14.48 -2.10 -7.38
CA LYS A 37 -15.08 -1.78 -8.68
C LYS A 37 -16.30 -0.92 -8.43
N ASP A 38 -16.43 0.21 -9.13
CA ASP A 38 -17.66 1.01 -9.07
C ASP A 38 -18.75 0.50 -10.02
N LYS A 39 -19.91 1.16 -10.01
CA LYS A 39 -21.05 0.81 -10.89
C LYS A 39 -20.75 0.97 -12.38
N ASN A 40 -19.76 1.79 -12.73
CA ASN A 40 -19.31 2.05 -14.10
C ASN A 40 -18.10 1.19 -14.47
N GLU A 41 -17.83 0.15 -13.68
CA GLU A 41 -16.72 -0.78 -13.88
C GLU A 41 -15.31 -0.22 -13.67
N ASN A 42 -15.18 1.00 -13.15
CA ASN A 42 -13.87 1.57 -12.85
C ASN A 42 -13.24 0.89 -11.65
N ILE A 43 -11.95 0.62 -11.75
CA ILE A 43 -11.15 -0.03 -10.71
C ILE A 43 -10.52 1.04 -9.82
N TYR A 44 -10.64 0.87 -8.50
CA TYR A 44 -10.00 1.70 -7.49
C TYR A 44 -9.19 0.84 -6.53
N PHE A 45 -7.96 1.25 -6.29
CA PHE A 45 -7.10 0.61 -5.31
C PHE A 45 -7.35 1.15 -3.89
N GLY A 46 -7.32 0.23 -2.93
CA GLY A 46 -7.38 0.52 -1.51
C GLY A 46 -6.02 0.96 -0.96
N SER A 47 -6.00 1.36 0.31
CA SER A 47 -4.79 1.86 0.97
C SER A 47 -3.58 0.92 0.93
N PRO A 48 -3.70 -0.42 1.04
CA PRO A 48 -2.51 -1.27 1.02
C PRO A 48 -1.75 -1.21 -0.30
N ILE A 49 -2.50 -1.17 -1.40
CA ILE A 49 -1.95 -1.11 -2.76
C ILE A 49 -1.33 0.26 -3.01
N LEU A 50 -2.03 1.34 -2.65
CA LEU A 50 -1.51 2.71 -2.80
C LEU A 50 -0.24 2.93 -1.99
N ILE A 51 -0.17 2.41 -0.76
CA ILE A 51 1.02 2.48 0.08
C ILE A 51 2.19 1.74 -0.57
N ALA A 52 1.95 0.52 -1.07
CA ALA A 52 2.97 -0.26 -1.77
C ALA A 52 3.50 0.46 -3.02
N GLU A 53 2.60 1.00 -3.86
CA GLU A 53 2.98 1.79 -5.05
C GLU A 53 3.86 3.00 -4.67
N ILE A 54 3.49 3.74 -3.63
CA ILE A 54 4.26 4.92 -3.19
C ILE A 54 5.64 4.52 -2.67
N LEU A 55 5.73 3.44 -1.89
CA LEU A 55 7.01 2.94 -1.41
C LEU A 55 7.91 2.48 -2.56
N GLU A 56 7.36 1.81 -3.58
CA GLU A 56 8.12 1.39 -4.76
C GLU A 56 8.58 2.56 -5.63
N ASN A 57 7.69 3.54 -5.87
CA ASN A 57 8.01 4.75 -6.61
C ASN A 57 9.14 5.55 -5.93
N ASN A 58 9.19 5.50 -4.59
CA ASN A 58 10.20 6.17 -3.79
C ASN A 58 11.36 5.27 -3.34
N LYS A 59 11.50 4.05 -3.85
CA LYS A 59 12.55 3.10 -3.42
C LYS A 59 13.97 3.67 -3.52
N HIS A 60 14.20 4.56 -4.48
CA HIS A 60 15.49 5.23 -4.69
C HIS A 60 15.84 6.24 -3.59
N ILE A 61 14.83 6.74 -2.86
CA ILE A 61 14.98 7.65 -1.71
C ILE A 61 15.10 6.85 -0.42
N ILE A 62 14.40 5.72 -0.32
CA ILE A 62 14.35 4.88 0.88
C ILE A 62 15.67 4.07 1.01
N LYS A 63 16.70 4.70 1.58
CA LYS A 63 18.06 4.10 1.63
C LYS A 63 18.18 2.90 2.58
N LYS A 64 17.38 2.87 3.65
CA LYS A 64 17.46 1.85 4.71
C LYS A 64 16.36 0.79 4.61
N GLY A 65 15.62 0.75 3.50
CA GLY A 65 14.51 -0.18 3.28
C GLY A 65 13.18 0.24 3.91
N ALA A 66 12.12 -0.42 3.45
CA ALA A 66 10.76 -0.26 3.96
C ALA A 66 10.09 -1.62 4.17
N LYS A 67 9.23 -1.71 5.19
CA LYS A 67 8.34 -2.85 5.45
C LYS A 67 6.90 -2.38 5.43
N LEU A 68 6.04 -3.16 4.79
CA LEU A 68 4.60 -2.98 4.79
C LEU A 68 3.96 -4.10 5.61
N ILE A 69 3.16 -3.72 6.60
CA ILE A 69 2.34 -4.61 7.41
C ILE A 69 0.88 -4.27 7.12
N ILE A 70 0.09 -5.28 6.78
CA ILE A 70 -1.34 -5.14 6.50
C ILE A 70 -2.07 -5.99 7.52
N ILE A 71 -2.89 -5.34 8.35
CA ILE A 71 -3.76 -6.00 9.32
C ILE A 71 -5.12 -6.20 8.67
N GLU A 72 -5.56 -7.45 8.58
CA GLU A 72 -6.86 -7.80 7.98
C GLU A 72 -7.41 -9.06 8.63
N LYS A 73 -8.65 -8.97 9.13
CA LYS A 73 -9.27 -10.07 9.87
C LYS A 73 -9.78 -11.18 8.94
N GLU A 74 -10.33 -10.81 7.78
CA GLU A 74 -11.01 -11.76 6.92
C GLU A 74 -10.03 -12.43 5.95
N TYR A 75 -9.88 -13.75 6.05
CA TYR A 75 -8.92 -14.51 5.24
C TYR A 75 -9.13 -14.33 3.73
N GLU A 76 -10.37 -14.25 3.28
CA GLU A 76 -10.69 -14.02 1.86
C GLU A 76 -10.14 -12.67 1.36
N ASN A 77 -10.14 -11.64 2.22
CA ASN A 77 -9.58 -10.34 1.88
C ASN A 77 -8.06 -10.42 1.76
N ILE A 78 -7.38 -11.18 2.64
CA ILE A 78 -5.93 -11.44 2.54
C ILE A 78 -5.59 -12.14 1.23
N GLU A 79 -6.32 -13.20 0.87
CA GLU A 79 -6.09 -13.91 -0.38
C GLU A 79 -6.33 -13.02 -1.61
N ASN A 80 -7.35 -12.15 -1.54
CA ASN A 80 -7.57 -11.16 -2.59
C ASN A 80 -6.42 -10.15 -2.68
N LEU A 81 -5.96 -9.62 -1.54
CA LEU A 81 -4.81 -8.70 -1.49
C LEU A 81 -3.59 -9.32 -2.17
N LYS A 82 -3.22 -10.56 -1.82
CA LYS A 82 -2.09 -11.27 -2.46
C LYS A 82 -2.24 -11.31 -3.98
N LYS A 83 -3.42 -11.66 -4.49
CA LYS A 83 -3.71 -11.68 -5.94
C LYS A 83 -3.56 -10.30 -6.57
N VAL A 84 -4.04 -9.26 -5.90
CA VAL A 84 -3.93 -7.87 -6.38
C VAL A 84 -2.47 -7.40 -6.40
N PHE A 85 -1.66 -7.73 -5.39
CA PHE A 85 -0.22 -7.44 -5.37
C PHE A 85 0.49 -8.09 -6.55
N ILE A 86 0.25 -9.39 -6.77
CA ILE A 86 0.84 -10.14 -7.89
C ILE A 86 0.39 -9.55 -9.24
N LYS A 87 -0.91 -9.31 -9.41
CA LYS A 87 -1.47 -8.79 -10.67
C LYS A 87 -0.93 -7.40 -11.03
N ASN A 88 -0.67 -6.55 -10.04
CA ASN A 88 -0.08 -5.22 -10.24
C ASN A 88 1.46 -5.23 -10.27
N ASN A 89 2.09 -6.40 -10.22
CA ASN A 89 3.54 -6.57 -10.24
C ASN A 89 4.27 -5.76 -9.16
N LEU A 90 3.65 -5.64 -7.98
CA LEU A 90 4.23 -4.98 -6.82
C LEU A 90 5.31 -5.91 -6.23
N LYS A 91 6.52 -5.38 -6.09
CA LYS A 91 7.72 -6.04 -5.60
C LYS A 91 7.84 -6.01 -4.08
N ILE A 92 7.12 -5.10 -3.42
CA ILE A 92 7.03 -5.11 -1.95
C ILE A 92 6.23 -6.33 -1.53
N ASN A 93 6.82 -7.13 -0.64
CA ASN A 93 6.17 -8.28 -0.01
C ASN A 93 5.63 -7.87 1.35
N PRO A 94 4.29 -7.70 1.51
CA PRO A 94 3.71 -7.31 2.78
C PRO A 94 3.72 -8.47 3.77
N ILE A 95 3.76 -8.12 5.05
CA ILE A 95 3.41 -9.04 6.14
C ILE A 95 1.91 -8.89 6.39
N TYR A 96 1.16 -9.97 6.31
CA TYR A 96 -0.27 -10.00 6.60
C TYR A 96 -0.46 -10.49 8.04
N LEU A 97 -1.21 -9.74 8.85
CA LEU A 97 -1.54 -10.05 10.25
C LEU A 97 -3.05 -10.12 10.46
#